data_AF-A0A119APF3-F1
#
_entry.id   AF-A0A119APF3-F1
#
_cell.length_a   1.000
_cell.length_b   1.000
_cell.length_c   1.000
_cell.angle_alpha   90.00
_cell.angle_beta   90.00
_cell.angle_gamma   90.00
#
_symmetry.space_group_name_H-M   'P 1'
#
loop_
_entity.id
_entity.type
_entity.pdbx_description
1 polymer ?
#
loop_
_entity_poly.entity_id
_entity_poly.type
_entity_poly.pdbx_seq_one_letter_code
_entity_poly.pdbx_strand_id
1 'polypeptide(L)' 'MATLLTCLKSLPGTMVMRDLAAARDHVATVREHIQRLHHDEDGFEVRKEPRNYGRSELTAVGLVGGPAVYREVP' A
#
# COMPACT_ATOMS: atom_id res chain seq x y z
N MET A 1 -11.48 -9.12 -8.62
CA MET A 1 -10.18 -8.43 -8.41
C MET A 1 -9.79 -8.62 -6.95
N ALA A 2 -8.57 -8.29 -6.54
CA ALA A 2 -8.22 -8.37 -5.12
C ALA A 2 -8.84 -7.18 -4.36
N THR A 3 -9.24 -7.40 -3.11
CA THR A 3 -9.64 -6.32 -2.21
C THR A 3 -8.42 -5.61 -1.62
N LEU A 4 -8.59 -4.39 -1.12
CA LEU A 4 -7.54 -3.68 -0.41
C LEU A 4 -7.00 -4.48 0.78
N LEU A 5 -7.88 -5.08 1.58
CA LEU A 5 -7.48 -5.94 2.69
C LEU A 5 -6.68 -7.15 2.23
N THR A 6 -7.06 -7.76 1.11
CA THR A 6 -6.35 -8.91 0.53
C THR A 6 -4.95 -8.51 0.08
N CYS A 7 -4.81 -7.36 -0.59
CA CYS A 7 -3.51 -6.81 -0.99
C CYS A 7 -2.63 -6.55 0.25
N LEU A 8 -3.14 -5.87 1.28
CA LEU A 8 -2.39 -5.60 2.51
C LEU A 8 -1.97 -6.88 3.24
N LYS A 9 -2.85 -7.90 3.32
CA LYS A 9 -2.53 -9.20 3.95
C LYS A 9 -1.46 -10.00 3.20
N SER A 10 -1.25 -9.72 1.91
CA SER A 10 -0.19 -10.36 1.12
C SER A 10 1.22 -9.79 1.42
N LEU A 11 1.30 -8.69 2.17
CA LEU A 11 2.55 -8.01 2.52
C LEU A 11 3.04 -8.40 3.94
N PRO A 12 4.34 -8.26 4.23
CA PRO A 12 4.86 -8.44 5.58
C PRO A 12 4.20 -7.47 6.56
N GLY A 13 3.64 -7.98 7.66
CA GLY A 13 2.94 -7.15 8.65
C GLY A 13 3.81 -6.07 9.30
N THR A 14 5.14 -6.24 9.28
CA THR A 14 6.14 -5.28 9.78
C THR A 14 6.59 -4.26 8.74
N MET A 15 6.21 -4.41 7.48
CA MET A 15 6.52 -3.46 6.42
C MET A 15 5.87 -2.12 6.74
N VAL A 16 6.65 -1.05 6.70
CA VAL A 16 6.17 0.30 6.94
C VAL A 16 5.66 0.88 5.62
N MET A 17 4.44 1.38 5.63
CA MET A 17 3.83 2.00 4.46
C MET A 17 3.27 3.37 4.83
N ARG A 18 3.35 4.27 3.85
CA ARG A 18 2.69 5.57 3.87
C ARG A 18 1.33 5.45 3.20
N ASP A 19 0.30 5.88 3.89
CA ASP A 19 -1.02 6.15 3.33
C ASP A 19 -0.99 7.47 2.54
N LEU A 20 -1.23 7.38 1.24
CA LEU A 20 -1.25 8.48 0.29
C LEU A 20 -2.66 9.07 0.09
N ALA A 21 -3.71 8.37 0.55
CA ALA A 21 -5.08 8.86 0.53
C ALA A 21 -5.42 9.67 1.79
N ALA A 22 -4.69 9.44 2.89
CA ALA A 22 -4.84 10.22 4.12
C ALA A 22 -4.51 11.70 3.90
N ALA A 23 -5.30 12.60 4.51
CA ALA A 23 -5.09 14.06 4.44
C ALA A 23 -3.77 14.54 5.07
N ARG A 24 -3.10 13.66 5.82
CA ARG A 24 -1.77 13.88 6.41
C ARG A 24 -0.90 12.70 6.07
N ASP A 25 0.41 12.92 5.96
CA ASP A 25 1.41 11.86 5.82
C ASP A 25 1.27 10.86 6.99
N HIS A 26 0.54 9.78 6.76
CA HIS A 26 0.29 8.76 7.76
C HIS A 26 1.15 7.54 7.46
N VAL A 27 2.17 7.34 8.28
CA VAL A 27 3.12 6.24 8.15
C VAL A 27 2.88 5.26 9.30
N ALA A 28 2.62 4.00 8.95
CA ALA A 28 2.38 2.93 9.89
C ALA A 28 2.77 1.59 9.29
N THR A 29 2.84 0.55 10.11
CA THR A 29 3.05 -0.81 9.63
C THR A 29 1.82 -1.32 8.88
N VAL A 30 1.99 -2.26 7.96
CA VAL A 30 0.89 -2.97 7.27
C VAL A 30 -0.13 -3.50 8.28
N ARG A 31 0.33 -4.05 9.41
CA ARG A 31 -0.56 -4.55 10.46
C ARG A 31 -1.44 -3.46 11.06
N GLU A 32 -0.89 -2.27 11.31
CA GLU A 32 -1.65 -1.14 11.84
C GLU A 32 -2.62 -0.57 10.81
N HIS A 33 -2.25 -0.53 9.53
CA HIS A 33 -3.16 -0.12 8.45
C HIS A 33 -4.35 -1.06 8.32
N ILE A 34 -4.10 -2.38 8.39
CA ILE A 34 -5.19 -3.39 8.40
C ILE A 34 -6.16 -3.15 9.56
N GLN A 35 -5.66 -2.81 10.75
CA GLN A 35 -6.52 -2.56 11.92
C GLN A 35 -7.36 -1.29 11.80
N ARG A 36 -6.90 -0.29 11.03
CA ARG A 36 -7.58 0.98 10.80
C ARG A 36 -8.49 0.96 9.57
N LEU A 37 -8.50 -0.13 8.81
CA LEU A 37 -9.30 -0.25 7.60
C LEU A 37 -10.79 -0.31 7.96
N HIS A 38 -11.53 0.74 7.65
CA HIS A 38 -12.97 0.82 7.90
C HIS A 38 -13.82 0.34 6.72
N HIS A 39 -13.25 0.34 5.51
CA HIS A 39 -13.91 -0.06 4.26
C HIS A 39 -12.98 -1.00 3.49
N ASP A 40 -13.50 -2.16 3.09
CA ASP A 40 -12.81 -3.08 2.20
C ASP A 40 -13.50 -3.03 0.84
N GLU A 41 -12.75 -2.59 -0.17
CA GLU A 41 -13.24 -2.44 -1.53
C GLU A 41 -12.41 -3.31 -2.47
N ASP A 42 -13.06 -3.83 -3.51
CA ASP A 42 -12.40 -4.51 -4.61
C ASP A 42 -11.68 -3.52 -5.53
N GLY A 43 -10.75 -4.04 -6.32
CA GLY A 43 -10.14 -3.30 -7.42
C GLY A 43 -8.73 -2.81 -7.14
N PHE A 44 -8.04 -3.45 -6.20
CA PHE A 44 -6.68 -3.13 -5.82
C PHE A 44 -5.68 -4.14 -6.36
N GLU A 45 -4.43 -3.69 -6.46
CA GLU A 45 -3.28 -4.49 -6.82
C GLU A 45 -2.08 -4.14 -5.95
N VAL A 46 -1.21 -5.14 -5.75
CA VAL A 46 0.15 -4.92 -5.25
C VAL A 46 1.06 -4.81 -6.46
N ARG A 47 1.88 -3.76 -6.52
CA ARG A 47 2.86 -3.54 -7.59
C ARG A 47 4.19 -3.05 -7.07
N LYS A 48 5.23 -3.21 -7.89
CA LYS A 48 6.54 -2.64 -7.65
C LYS A 48 6.65 -1.32 -8.40
N GLU A 49 7.00 -0.25 -7.69
CA GLU A 49 7.26 1.07 -8.25
C GLU A 49 8.77 1.31 -8.26
N PRO A 50 9.37 1.69 -9.41
CA PRO A 50 10.78 2.03 -9.46
C PRO A 50 11.04 3.32 -8.68
N ARG A 51 12.11 3.32 -7.88
CA ARG A 51 12.64 4.46 -7.13
C ARG A 51 14.10 4.69 -7.49
N ASN A 52 14.60 5.89 -7.23
CA ASN A 52 15.99 6.27 -7.51
C ASN A 52 16.37 5.99 -8.97
N TYR A 53 15.53 6.43 -9.91
CA TYR A 53 15.71 6.20 -11.35
C TYR A 53 15.83 4.70 -11.72
N GLY A 54 15.06 3.83 -11.03
CA GLY A 54 15.06 2.39 -11.26
C GLY A 54 16.18 1.63 -10.55
N ARG A 55 17.01 2.28 -9.73
CA ARG A 55 18.04 1.59 -8.93
C ARG A 55 17.49 0.77 -7.77
N SER A 56 16.25 1.04 -7.36
CA SER A 56 15.58 0.35 -6.26
C SER A 56 14.11 0.24 -6.58
N GLU A 57 13.43 -0.74 -6.00
CA GLU A 57 11.98 -0.90 -6.13
C GLU A 57 11.33 -0.73 -4.76
N LEU A 58 10.14 -0.14 -4.77
CA LEU A 58 9.26 -0.07 -3.61
C LEU A 58 7.98 -0.82 -3.89
N THR A 59 7.43 -1.42 -2.85
CA THR A 59 6.12 -2.04 -2.90
C THR A 59 5.04 -0.97 -2.74
N ALA A 60 4.01 -1.00 -3.57
CA ALA A 60 2.86 -0.13 -3.46
C ALA A 60 1.57 -0.95 -3.58
N VAL A 61 0.52 -0.49 -2.90
CA VAL A 61 -0.86 -0.95 -3.09
C VAL A 61 -1.64 0.19 -3.70
N GLY A 62 -2.31 -0.06 -4.82
CA GLY A 62 -3.06 0.96 -5.54
C GLY A 62 -4.27 0.39 -6.24
N LEU A 63 -5.10 1.28 -6.78
CA LEU A 63 -6.17 0.87 -7.69
C LEU A 63 -5.55 0.26 -8.95
N VAL A 64 -6.17 -0.78 -9.49
CA VAL A 64 -5.73 -1.42 -10.74
C VAL A 64 -5.68 -0.38 -11.85
N GLY A 65 -4.49 -0.17 -12.42
CA GLY A 65 -4.26 0.85 -13.46
C GLY A 65 -4.43 2.30 -12.97
N GLY A 66 -4.59 2.51 -11.67
CA GLY A 66 -4.85 3.80 -11.05
C GLY A 66 -3.76 4.23 -10.06
N PRO A 67 -4.03 5.26 -9.24
CA PRO A 67 -3.06 5.78 -8.28
C PRO A 67 -2.75 4.79 -7.15
N ALA A 68 -1.57 4.94 -6.56
CA ALA A 68 -1.19 4.23 -5.33
C ALA A 68 -1.92 4.85 -4.12
N VAL A 69 -2.39 3.99 -3.22
CA VAL A 69 -3.01 4.36 -1.94
C VAL A 69 -2.03 4.11 -0.80
N TYR A 70 -1.26 3.03 -0.85
CA TYR A 70 -0.17 2.78 0.10
C TYR A 70 1.15 2.64 -0.63
N ARG A 71 2.22 3.20 -0.07
CA ARG A 71 3.58 3.05 -0.59
C ARG A 71 4.56 2.69 0.51
N GLU A 72 5.38 1.69 0.26
CA GLU A 72 6.47 1.28 1.14
C GLU A 72 7.38 2.47 1.47
N VAL A 73 7.73 2.58 2.75
CA VAL A 73 8.72 3.53 3.23
C VAL A 73 10.02 2.76 3.46
N PRO A 74 11.07 3.02 2.67
CA PRO A 74 12.38 2.39 2.81
C PRO A 74 13.22 2.95 3.95
#